data_AF-A0A0W0H5N7-F1
#
_entry.id   AF-A0A0W0H5N7-F1
#
_cell.length_a   1.000
_cell.length_b   1.000
_cell.length_c   1.000
_cell.angle_alpha   90.00
_cell.angle_beta   90.00
_cell.angle_gamma   90.00
#
_symmetry.space_group_name_H-M   'P 1'
#
loop_
_entity.id
_entity.type
_entity.pdbx_description
1 polymer ?
#
loop_
_entity_poly.entity_id
_entity_poly.type
_entity_poly.pdbx_seq_one_letter_code
_entity_poly.pdbx_strand_id
1 'polypeptide(L)'
;MRHLLQLVNEDVGLPKHQALSLSTSINHDLGCSSSEARKLMAALKQDFGMTFGDYRSNRYFKRRGFDMYLRHVDRGSKGKIPLTIDMLYQAVKAKRWNTRALEARRFQES
;
A
#
# COMPACT_ATOMS: atom_id res chain seq x y z
N MET A 1 -6.25 13.18 5.54
CA MET A 1 -5.30 12.40 6.37
C MET A 1 -5.99 11.46 7.33
N ARG A 2 -6.79 11.92 8.30
CA ARG A 2 -7.42 11.04 9.32
C ARG A 2 -8.22 9.86 8.72
N HIS A 3 -9.10 10.13 7.76
CA HIS A 3 -9.91 9.08 7.11
C HIS A 3 -9.07 8.04 6.34
N LEU A 4 -7.99 8.47 5.68
CA LEU A 4 -7.07 7.56 5.00
C LEU A 4 -6.35 6.64 6.00
N LEU A 5 -5.90 7.18 7.13
CA LEU A 5 -5.22 6.37 8.17
C LEU A 5 -6.17 5.38 8.83
N GLN A 6 -7.45 5.74 9.01
CA GLN A 6 -8.49 4.82 9.48
C GLN A 6 -8.69 3.66 8.50
N LEU A 7 -8.82 3.95 7.20
CA LEU A 7 -8.96 2.95 6.15
C LEU A 7 -7.78 1.97 6.14
N VAL A 8 -6.55 2.50 6.19
CA VAL A 8 -5.33 1.68 6.25
C VAL A 8 -5.32 0.80 7.51
N ASN A 9 -5.74 1.33 8.65
CA ASN A 9 -5.82 0.57 9.89
C ASN A 9 -6.84 -0.59 9.82
N GLU A 10 -8.01 -0.34 9.25
CA GLU A 10 -9.10 -1.31 9.12
C GLU A 10 -8.77 -2.44 8.12
N ASP A 11 -8.25 -2.08 6.94
CA ASP A 11 -8.02 -3.04 5.85
C ASP A 11 -6.70 -3.81 5.97
N VAL A 12 -5.67 -3.22 6.60
CA VAL A 12 -4.35 -3.84 6.77
C VAL A 12 -4.20 -4.52 8.12
N GLY A 13 -4.95 -4.09 9.15
CA GLY A 13 -4.90 -4.67 10.49
C GLY A 13 -3.60 -4.35 11.23
N LEU A 14 -3.48 -3.11 11.72
CA LEU A 14 -2.28 -2.67 12.44
C LEU A 14 -2.19 -3.30 13.84
N PRO A 15 -0.97 -3.58 14.35
CA PRO A 15 -0.78 -3.72 15.78
C PRO A 15 -1.15 -2.40 16.46
N LYS A 16 -2.03 -2.47 17.48
CA LYS A 16 -2.72 -1.34 18.14
C LYS A 16 -1.84 -0.22 18.75
N HIS A 17 -0.51 -0.27 18.57
CA HIS A 17 0.46 0.61 19.24
C HIS A 17 1.55 1.20 18.33
N GLN A 18 1.48 1.04 17.01
CA GLN A 18 2.48 1.64 16.12
C GLN A 18 2.00 2.98 15.56
N ALA A 19 2.73 4.05 15.86
CA ALA A 19 2.50 5.35 15.26
C ALA A 19 2.79 5.26 13.75
N LEU A 20 1.78 5.53 12.92
CA LEU A 20 1.94 5.57 11.47
C LEU A 20 2.56 6.91 11.06
N SER A 21 3.58 6.85 10.22
CA SER A 21 4.17 7.99 9.53
C SER A 21 3.84 7.94 8.03
N LEU A 22 4.04 9.06 7.33
CA LEU A 22 3.95 9.09 5.87
C LEU A 22 4.98 8.17 5.19
N SER A 23 6.13 7.95 5.83
CA SER A 23 7.17 7.04 5.35
C SER A 23 6.87 5.56 5.62
N THR A 24 5.89 5.24 6.48
CA THR A 24 5.51 3.85 6.79
C THR A 24 5.10 3.12 5.51
N SER A 25 5.80 2.04 5.24
CA SER A 25 5.59 1.12 4.13
C SER A 25 4.51 0.10 4.48
N ILE A 26 3.40 0.07 3.74
CA ILE A 26 2.33 -0.89 4.02
C ILE A 26 2.79 -2.32 3.72
N ASN A 27 3.61 -2.53 2.69
CA ASN A 27 4.06 -3.85 2.28
C ASN A 27 5.33 -4.33 3.02
N HIS A 28 6.05 -3.46 3.73
CA HIS A 28 7.24 -3.88 4.51
C HIS A 28 7.01 -3.77 6.00
N ASP A 29 6.56 -2.60 6.47
CA ASP A 29 6.46 -2.30 7.90
C ASP A 29 5.18 -2.89 8.49
N LEU A 30 4.09 -2.85 7.72
CA LEU A 30 2.78 -3.36 8.17
C LEU A 30 2.52 -4.81 7.75
N GLY A 31 3.42 -5.40 6.96
CA GLY A 31 3.27 -6.78 6.50
C GLY A 31 2.06 -7.03 5.58
N CYS A 32 1.50 -5.97 4.97
CA CYS A 32 0.33 -6.06 4.10
C CYS A 32 0.57 -7.04 2.94
N SER A 33 -0.35 -7.99 2.78
CA SER A 33 -0.37 -8.94 1.70
C SER A 33 -0.96 -8.34 0.42
N SER A 34 -0.70 -8.99 -0.72
CA SER A 34 -1.30 -8.59 -1.99
C SER A 34 -2.84 -8.66 -2.00
N SER A 35 -3.44 -9.53 -1.18
CA SER A 35 -4.89 -9.63 -1.00
C SER A 35 -5.47 -8.47 -0.20
N GLU A 36 -4.84 -8.10 0.92
CA GLU A 36 -5.25 -6.94 1.74
C GLU A 36 -5.07 -5.64 0.96
N ALA A 37 -3.94 -5.50 0.25
CA ALA A 37 -3.70 -4.35 -0.61
C ALA A 37 -4.78 -4.20 -1.69
N ARG A 38 -5.30 -5.31 -2.24
CA ARG A 38 -6.39 -5.25 -3.22
C ARG A 38 -7.68 -4.69 -2.62
N LYS A 39 -8.00 -5.06 -1.38
CA LYS A 39 -9.16 -4.52 -0.65
C LYS A 39 -8.96 -3.04 -0.37
N LEU A 40 -7.80 -2.67 0.16
CA LEU A 40 -7.41 -1.28 0.41
C LEU A 40 -7.55 -0.42 -0.84
N MET A 41 -7.00 -0.87 -1.98
CA MET A 41 -7.09 -0.13 -3.24
C MET A 41 -8.54 0.01 -3.73
N ALA A 42 -9.37 -1.03 -3.56
CA ALA A 42 -10.80 -0.94 -3.89
C ALA A 42 -11.53 0.08 -3.01
N ALA A 43 -11.26 0.09 -1.70
CA ALA A 43 -11.85 1.04 -0.77
C ALA A 43 -11.37 2.48 -1.04
N LEU A 44 -10.09 2.68 -1.41
CA LEU A 44 -9.58 3.98 -1.86
C LEU A 44 -10.31 4.50 -3.10
N LYS A 45 -10.65 3.62 -4.04
CA LYS A 45 -11.46 3.99 -5.21
C LYS A 45 -12.88 4.37 -4.79
N GLN A 46 -13.49 3.60 -3.90
CA GLN A 46 -14.87 3.81 -3.46
C GLN A 46 -15.01 5.10 -2.63
N ASP A 47 -14.21 5.23 -1.57
CA ASP A 47 -14.39 6.27 -0.54
C ASP A 47 -13.77 7.60 -0.96
N PHE A 48 -12.72 7.55 -1.79
CA PHE A 48 -12.01 8.74 -2.23
C PHE A 48 -12.14 9.00 -3.72
N GLY A 49 -12.84 8.18 -4.51
CA GLY A 49 -12.94 8.39 -5.96
C GLY A 49 -11.59 8.31 -6.68
N MET A 50 -10.61 7.61 -6.11
CA MET A 50 -9.27 7.49 -6.68
C MET A 50 -9.27 6.53 -7.87
N THR A 51 -8.74 6.98 -9.01
CA THR A 51 -8.54 6.10 -10.18
C THR A 51 -7.21 5.35 -10.11
N PHE A 52 -7.19 4.10 -10.58
CA PHE A 52 -5.98 3.26 -10.52
C PHE A 52 -4.89 3.62 -11.52
N GLY A 53 -5.16 4.47 -12.52
CA GLY A 53 -4.16 4.94 -13.47
C GLY A 53 -3.26 3.82 -14.01
N ASP A 54 -1.96 3.91 -13.72
CA ASP A 54 -0.93 2.93 -14.12
C ASP A 54 -0.52 1.95 -13.00
N TYR A 55 -1.32 1.84 -11.93
CA TYR A 55 -1.03 0.99 -10.77
C TYR A 55 -0.82 -0.47 -11.18
N ARG A 56 0.31 -1.05 -10.76
CA ARG A 56 0.63 -2.47 -10.93
C ARG A 56 0.96 -3.10 -9.59
N SER A 57 0.10 -4.00 -9.12
CA SER A 57 0.29 -4.67 -7.82
C SER A 57 1.61 -5.44 -7.72
N ASN A 58 2.07 -6.06 -8.80
CA ASN A 58 3.33 -6.83 -8.86
C ASN A 58 4.61 -5.97 -8.68
N ARG A 59 4.47 -4.64 -8.74
CA ARG A 59 5.55 -3.68 -8.49
C ARG A 59 5.89 -3.60 -7.00
N TYR A 60 4.86 -3.60 -6.16
CA TYR A 60 4.98 -3.47 -4.71
C TYR A 60 4.86 -4.81 -3.98
N PHE A 61 4.11 -5.76 -4.55
CA PHE A 61 3.84 -7.05 -3.94
C PHE A 61 4.44 -8.18 -4.77
N LYS A 62 4.90 -9.25 -4.11
CA LYS A 62 5.29 -10.47 -4.82
C LYS A 62 4.05 -11.06 -5.52
N ARG A 63 4.22 -11.52 -6.77
CA ARG A 63 3.23 -12.41 -7.39
C ARG A 63 3.19 -13.67 -6.55
N ARG A 64 2.00 -14.12 -6.16
CA ARG A 64 1.82 -15.37 -5.44
C ARG A 64 2.49 -16.47 -6.28
N GLY A 65 3.58 -17.04 -5.77
CA GLY A 65 4.23 -18.20 -6.35
C GLY A 65 3.31 -19.42 -6.22
N PHE A 66 3.49 -20.39 -7.09
CA PHE A 66 2.68 -21.61 -7.23
C PHE A 66 2.86 -22.60 -6.05
N ASP A 67 3.19 -22.15 -4.85
CA ASP A 67 3.28 -23.03 -3.67
C ASP A 67 1.87 -23.21 -3.07
N MET A 68 1.09 -24.10 -3.70
CA MET A 68 -0.17 -24.62 -3.13
C MET A 68 0.01 -25.30 -1.76
N TYR A 69 1.26 -25.60 -1.37
CA TYR A 69 1.59 -26.38 -0.18
C TYR A 69 2.11 -25.58 1.02
N LEU A 70 2.45 -24.30 0.84
CA LEU A 70 2.85 -23.43 1.96
C LEU A 70 1.74 -22.41 2.20
N ARG A 71 0.84 -22.74 3.13
CA ARG A 71 -0.12 -21.82 3.76
C ARG A 71 0.55 -20.72 4.60
N HIS A 72 1.80 -20.38 4.33
CA HIS A 72 2.41 -19.16 4.84
C HIS A 72 1.96 -18.02 3.94
N VAL A 73 1.02 -17.21 4.44
CA VAL A 73 0.80 -15.87 3.90
C VAL A 73 2.16 -15.19 4.02
N ASP A 74 2.84 -14.96 2.89
CA ASP A 74 4.01 -14.09 2.83
C ASP A 74 3.55 -12.70 3.30
N ARG A 75 3.58 -12.50 4.62
CA ARG A 75 3.32 -11.21 5.24
C ARG A 75 4.51 -10.33 4.91
N GLY A 76 4.20 -9.30 4.14
CA GLY A 76 5.16 -8.37 3.60
C GLY A 76 5.91 -8.86 2.36
N SER A 77 6.43 -7.90 1.60
CA SER A 77 7.11 -8.12 0.32
C SER A 77 8.57 -7.72 0.39
N LYS A 78 9.31 -8.20 1.42
CA LYS A 78 10.74 -7.91 1.62
C LYS A 78 11.51 -8.01 0.30
N GLY A 79 12.19 -6.92 -0.08
CA GLY A 79 12.94 -6.78 -1.34
C GLY A 79 12.20 -6.11 -2.51
N LYS A 80 10.89 -5.84 -2.40
CA LYS A 80 10.14 -5.02 -3.37
C LYS A 80 10.24 -3.52 -3.06
N ILE A 81 9.83 -2.68 -4.02
CA ILE A 81 9.70 -1.24 -3.80
C ILE A 81 8.66 -1.01 -2.69
N PRO A 82 8.92 -0.14 -1.70
CA PRO A 82 7.96 0.13 -0.64
C PRO A 82 6.78 0.94 -1.17
N LEU A 83 5.58 0.52 -0.82
CA LEU A 83 4.36 1.29 -1.02
C LEU A 83 4.05 2.01 0.30
N THR A 84 4.29 3.32 0.35
CA THR A 84 4.17 4.08 1.60
C THR A 84 2.80 4.74 1.75
N ILE A 85 2.48 5.15 2.98
CA ILE A 85 1.28 5.95 3.26
C ILE A 85 1.32 7.29 2.52
N ASP A 86 2.48 7.91 2.32
CA ASP A 86 2.59 9.12 1.48
C ASP A 86 2.11 8.85 0.04
N MET A 87 2.51 7.74 -0.57
CA MET A 87 2.07 7.40 -1.92
C MET A 87 0.53 7.28 -2.00
N LEU A 88 -0.09 6.65 -1.00
CA LEU A 88 -1.55 6.58 -0.91
C LEU A 88 -2.17 7.97 -0.73
N TYR A 89 -1.60 8.79 0.16
CA TYR A 89 -2.09 10.14 0.44
C TYR A 89 -2.05 11.03 -0.80
N GLN A 90 -0.93 11.03 -1.53
CA GLN A 90 -0.77 11.82 -2.73
C GLN A 90 -1.68 11.31 -3.86
N ALA A 91 -1.84 9.98 -4.00
CA ALA A 91 -2.74 9.41 -5.00
C ALA A 91 -4.21 9.79 -4.73
N VAL A 92 -4.63 9.76 -3.47
CA VAL A 92 -5.96 10.23 -3.03
C VAL A 92 -6.14 11.72 -3.28
N LYS A 93 -5.13 12.54 -2.92
CA LYS A 93 -5.17 13.99 -3.14
C LYS A 93 -5.26 14.35 -4.63
N ALA A 94 -4.55 13.61 -5.48
CA ALA A 94 -4.59 13.76 -6.93
C ALA A 94 -5.77 13.05 -7.60
N LYS A 95 -6.58 12.29 -6.85
CA LYS A 95 -7.66 11.41 -7.34
C LYS A 95 -7.21 10.40 -8.41
N ARG A 96 -5.90 10.13 -8.48
CA ARG A 96 -5.29 9.27 -9.51
C ARG A 96 -3.97 8.71 -9.04
N TRP A 97 -3.76 7.43 -9.32
CA TRP A 97 -2.46 6.81 -9.20
C TRP A 97 -1.56 7.13 -10.39
N ASN A 98 -0.41 7.75 -10.13
CA ASN A 98 0.66 7.97 -11.10
C ASN A 98 1.97 7.45 -10.52
N THR A 99 2.35 6.23 -10.91
CA THR A 99 3.47 5.50 -10.31
C THR A 99 4.77 6.31 -10.37
N ARG A 100 5.08 6.92 -11.51
CA ARG A 100 6.31 7.71 -11.69
C ARG A 100 6.35 8.92 -10.75
N ALA A 101 5.25 9.66 -10.64
CA ALA A 101 5.20 10.85 -9.78
C ALA A 101 5.27 10.49 -8.29
N LEU A 102 4.60 9.40 -7.88
CA LEU A 102 4.58 8.93 -6.50
C LEU A 102 5.94 8.38 -6.06
N GLU A 103 6.62 7.63 -6.92
CA GLU A 103 7.95 7.10 -6.62
C GLU A 103 9.05 8.16 -6.69
N ALA A 104 8.93 9.16 -7.58
CA ALA A 104 9.90 10.26 -7.66
C ALA A 104 9.95 11.11 -6.38
N ARG A 105 8.80 11.30 -5.72
CA ARG A 105 8.70 12.06 -4.45
C ARG A 105 9.44 11.40 -3.30
N ARG A 106 9.53 10.07 -3.31
CA ARG A 106 10.29 9.30 -2.33
C ARG A 106 11.77 9.71 -2.27
N PHE A 107 12.34 10.18 -3.38
CA PHE A 107 13.76 10.52 -3.47
C PHE A 107 14.08 11.96 -3.03
N GLN A 108 13.09 12.75 -2.61
CA GLN A 108 13.30 14.14 -2.18
C GLN A 108 13.49 14.31 -0.66
N GLU A 109 13.43 13.22 0.11
CA GLU A 109 13.66 13.22 1.57
C GLU A 109 14.95 12.45 1.97
N SER A 110 16.00 12.52 1.14
CA SER A 110 17.35 11.98 1.45
C SER A 110 18.33 13.09 1.75
#